data_AF-A0A537WR21-F1
#
_entry.id   AF-A0A537WR21-F1
#
_cell.length_a   1.000
_cell.length_b   1.000
_cell.length_c   1.000
_cell.angle_alpha   90.00
_cell.angle_beta   90.00
_cell.angle_gamma   90.00
#
_symmetry.space_group_name_H-M   'P 1'
#
loop_
_entity.id
_entity.type
_entity.pdbx_description
1 polymer ?
#
loop_
_entity_poly.entity_id
_entity_poly.type
_entity_poly.pdbx_seq_one_letter_code
_entity_poly.pdbx_strand_id
1 'polypeptide(L)'
;GERPGLSAADSLGVYVTWQPAPGTVDAARNCLSNIHPAGLPISSAAERLADLLHTAWRHRMTGFALGQRLATHASPRIGQRG
;
A
#
# COMPACT_ATOMS: atom_id res chain seq x y z
N GLY A 1 -7.41 11.71 6.46
CA GLY A 1 -8.11 12.52 5.45
C GLY A 1 -7.06 13.21 4.63
N GLU A 2 -7.17 13.15 3.32
CA GLU A 2 -6.33 13.96 2.42
C GLU A 2 -6.63 15.45 2.61
N ARG A 3 -5.68 16.34 2.30
CA ARG A 3 -5.95 17.78 2.30
C ARG A 3 -7.10 18.07 1.33
N PRO A 4 -8.06 18.95 1.67
CA PRO A 4 -9.15 19.28 0.75
C PRO A 4 -8.59 20.00 -0.49
N GLY A 5 -8.35 19.24 -1.55
CA GLY A 5 -8.28 19.73 -2.91
C GLY A 5 -9.71 19.81 -3.48
N LEU A 6 -9.96 20.81 -4.32
CA LEU A 6 -11.26 21.23 -4.85
C LEU A 6 -12.09 20.12 -5.58
N SER A 7 -11.63 18.88 -5.65
CA SER A 7 -12.20 17.81 -6.47
C SER A 7 -12.47 16.47 -5.78
N ALA A 8 -12.11 16.25 -4.51
CA ALA A 8 -12.46 15.01 -3.80
C ALA A 8 -12.46 15.18 -2.27
N ALA A 9 -13.44 15.93 -1.76
CA ALA A 9 -13.59 16.17 -0.31
C ALA A 9 -13.84 14.90 0.51
N ASP A 10 -14.24 13.81 -0.15
CA ASP A 10 -14.49 12.48 0.41
C ASP A 10 -13.33 11.48 0.21
N SER A 11 -12.20 11.92 -0.35
CA SER A 11 -11.05 11.05 -0.58
C SER A 11 -10.32 10.68 0.71
N LEU A 12 -10.14 9.37 0.92
CA LEU A 12 -9.40 8.80 2.03
C LEU A 12 -8.02 8.32 1.58
N GLY A 13 -7.08 8.37 2.54
CA GLY A 13 -5.74 7.81 2.42
C GLY A 13 -5.39 7.02 3.68
N VAL A 14 -4.66 5.94 3.52
CA VAL A 14 -4.19 5.03 4.57
C VAL A 14 -2.68 4.91 4.47
N TYR A 15 -2.00 5.16 5.59
CA TYR A 15 -0.57 4.97 5.73
C TYR A 15 -0.30 3.86 6.75
N VAL A 16 0.50 2.86 6.35
CA VAL A 16 0.86 1.73 7.21
C VAL A 16 2.37 1.69 7.38
N THR A 17 2.82 1.58 8.63
CA THR A 17 4.24 1.46 8.97
C THR A 17 4.40 0.38 10.03
N TRP A 18 5.29 -0.58 9.79
CA TRP A 18 5.66 -1.58 10.80
C TRP A 18 6.56 -0.94 11.86
N GLN A 19 6.19 -1.07 13.14
CA GLN A 19 6.94 -0.57 14.30
C GLN A 19 7.50 0.85 14.12
N PRO A 20 6.65 1.88 13.91
CA PRO A 20 7.11 3.24 13.72
C PRO A 20 7.75 3.80 15.00
N ALA A 21 8.76 4.65 14.82
CA ALA A 21 9.42 5.42 15.87
C ALA A 21 9.74 6.86 15.39
N PRO A 22 9.98 7.83 16.29
CA PRO A 22 10.47 9.15 15.89
C PRO A 22 11.71 9.04 14.97
N GLY A 23 11.70 9.79 13.87
CA GLY A 23 12.74 9.70 12.84
C GLY A 23 12.50 8.63 11.76
N THR A 24 11.40 7.89 11.81
CA THR A 24 11.02 6.95 10.74
C THR A 24 10.79 7.70 9.42
N VAL A 25 11.61 7.36 8.42
CA VAL A 25 11.58 7.98 7.09
C VAL A 25 10.33 7.60 6.31
N ASP A 26 9.91 8.49 5.41
CA ASP A 26 8.70 8.31 4.58
C ASP A 26 8.74 7.02 3.74
N ALA A 27 9.93 6.59 3.29
CA ALA A 27 10.12 5.37 2.51
C ALA A 27 9.76 4.08 3.27
N ALA A 28 9.63 4.13 4.60
CA ALA A 28 9.20 2.98 5.41
C ALA A 28 7.68 2.78 5.39
N ARG A 29 6.90 3.71 4.82
CA ARG A 29 5.44 3.65 4.80
C ARG A 29 4.92 3.02 3.52
N ASN A 30 3.92 2.16 3.63
CA ASN A 30 3.03 1.89 2.52
C ASN A 30 1.90 2.92 2.52
N CYS A 31 1.43 3.30 1.33
CA CYS A 31 0.35 4.25 1.14
C CYS A 31 -0.72 3.64 0.22
N LEU A 32 -1.98 3.68 0.67
CA LEU A 32 -3.16 3.50 -0.18
C LEU A 32 -3.89 4.85 -0.17
N SER A 33 -3.96 5.53 -1.31
CA SER A 33 -4.62 6.83 -1.44
C SER A 33 -5.75 6.78 -2.45
N ASN A 34 -6.44 7.91 -2.62
CA ASN A 34 -7.53 8.06 -3.57
C ASN A 34 -8.69 7.09 -3.30
N ILE A 35 -8.98 6.80 -2.04
CA ILE A 35 -10.05 5.89 -1.64
C ILE A 35 -11.36 6.67 -1.57
N HIS A 36 -12.20 6.51 -2.57
CA HIS A 36 -13.54 7.11 -2.69
C HIS A 36 -14.30 6.44 -3.86
N PRO A 37 -15.62 6.66 -4.02
CA PRO A 37 -16.42 5.97 -5.04
C PRO A 37 -15.94 6.15 -6.50
N ALA A 38 -15.37 7.32 -6.84
CA ALA A 38 -14.82 7.60 -8.17
C ALA A 38 -13.31 7.28 -8.29
N GLY A 39 -12.70 6.79 -7.23
CA GLY A 39 -11.29 6.43 -7.15
C GLY A 39 -11.13 4.94 -6.89
N LEU A 40 -10.33 4.58 -5.88
CA LEU A 40 -10.26 3.22 -5.37
C LEU A 40 -11.51 2.96 -4.49
N PRO A 41 -12.42 2.06 -4.90
CA PRO A 41 -13.62 1.79 -4.11
C PRO A 41 -13.27 1.27 -2.72
N ILE A 42 -14.09 1.62 -1.73
CA ILE A 42 -13.85 1.28 -0.32
C ILE A 42 -13.69 -0.22 -0.11
N SER A 43 -14.50 -1.06 -0.77
CA SER A 43 -14.38 -2.52 -0.69
C SER A 43 -13.02 -3.02 -1.19
N SER A 44 -12.61 -2.59 -2.38
CA SER A 44 -11.30 -2.94 -2.95
C SER A 44 -10.13 -2.37 -2.15
N ALA A 45 -10.29 -1.19 -1.55
CA ALA A 45 -9.31 -0.61 -0.64
C ALA A 45 -9.15 -1.46 0.63
N ALA A 46 -10.27 -1.94 1.20
CA ALA A 46 -10.28 -2.79 2.39
C ALA A 46 -9.60 -4.14 2.12
N GLU A 47 -9.90 -4.78 0.99
CA GLU A 47 -9.25 -6.03 0.57
C GLU A 47 -7.73 -5.85 0.41
N ARG A 48 -7.31 -4.82 -0.34
CA ARG A 48 -5.89 -4.49 -0.53
C ARG A 48 -5.18 -4.18 0.78
N LEU A 49 -5.86 -3.46 1.69
CA LEU A 49 -5.33 -3.16 3.01
C LEU A 49 -5.17 -4.44 3.84
N ALA A 50 -6.15 -5.35 3.82
CA ALA A 50 -6.06 -6.61 4.53
C ALA A 50 -4.87 -7.46 4.04
N ASP A 51 -4.68 -7.57 2.73
CA ASP A 51 -3.53 -8.28 2.14
C ASP A 51 -2.19 -7.63 2.50
N LEU A 52 -2.14 -6.29 2.44
CA LEU A 52 -0.98 -5.52 2.86
C LEU A 52 -0.64 -5.77 4.32
N LEU A 53 -1.62 -5.75 5.22
CA LEU A 53 -1.42 -5.98 6.65
C LEU A 53 -0.92 -7.40 6.92
N HIS A 54 -1.51 -8.42 6.30
CA HIS A 54 -1.04 -9.81 6.43
C HIS A 54 0.40 -9.96 5.93
N THR A 55 0.72 -9.36 4.79
CA THR A 55 2.04 -9.44 4.17
C THR A 55 3.08 -8.69 5.01
N ALA A 56 2.76 -7.47 5.45
CA ALA A 56 3.62 -6.68 6.33
C ALA A 56 3.86 -7.37 7.67
N TRP A 57 2.83 -8.00 8.24
CA TRP A 57 2.95 -8.78 9.48
C TRP A 57 3.86 -9.99 9.30
N ARG A 58 3.67 -10.77 8.22
CA ARG A 58 4.48 -11.95 7.91
C ARG A 58 5.96 -11.61 7.75
N HIS A 59 6.26 -10.50 7.07
CA HIS A 59 7.63 -10.09 6.78
C HIS A 59 8.22 -9.10 7.79
N ARG A 60 7.40 -8.61 8.73
CA ARG A 60 7.78 -7.59 9.72
C ARG A 60 8.41 -6.35 9.09
N MET A 61 7.83 -5.90 7.97
CA MET A 61 8.33 -4.75 7.22
C MET A 61 7.23 -4.12 6.38
N THR A 62 7.39 -2.83 6.10
CA THR A 62 6.52 -2.03 5.22
C THR A 62 7.37 -1.18 4.28
N GLY A 63 6.72 -0.41 3.42
CA GLY A 63 7.34 0.57 2.53
C GLY A 63 8.21 -0.09 1.46
N PHE A 64 9.26 0.63 1.06
CA PHE A 64 10.17 0.21 -0.01
C PHE A 64 10.81 -1.15 0.27
N ALA A 65 11.21 -1.41 1.52
CA ALA A 65 11.82 -2.68 1.91
C ALA A 65 10.89 -3.87 1.64
N LEU A 66 9.59 -3.73 1.96
CA LEU A 66 8.61 -4.77 1.65
C LEU A 66 8.45 -4.96 0.13
N GLY A 67 8.40 -3.86 -0.63
CA GLY A 67 8.31 -3.92 -2.10
C GLY A 67 9.47 -4.70 -2.72
N GLN A 68 10.70 -4.40 -2.30
CA GLN A 68 11.91 -5.12 -2.73
C GLN A 68 11.84 -6.60 -2.36
N ARG A 69 11.43 -6.90 -1.12
CA ARG A 69 11.30 -8.27 -0.61
C ARG A 69 10.32 -9.12 -1.42
N LEU A 70 9.25 -8.53 -1.94
CA LEU A 70 8.25 -9.23 -2.77
C LEU A 70 8.72 -9.36 -4.22
N ALA A 71 9.38 -8.33 -4.77
CA ALA A 71 9.91 -8.36 -6.13
C ALA A 71 10.98 -9.45 -6.33
N THR A 72 11.84 -9.69 -5.33
CA THR A 72 12.87 -10.74 -5.39
C THR A 72 12.30 -12.16 -5.47
N HIS A 73 11.05 -12.38 -5.07
CA HIS A 73 10.41 -13.71 -5.09
C HIS A 73 9.42 -13.90 -6.25
N ALA A 74 9.09 -12.84 -6.98
CA ALA A 74 8.32 -12.92 -8.21
C ALA A 74 9.26 -13.41 -9.33
N SER A 75 9.36 -14.73 -9.49
CA SER A 75 10.10 -15.33 -10.61
C SER A 75 9.58 -14.77 -11.94
N PRO A 76 10.45 -14.31 -12.87
CA PRO A 76 9.98 -13.79 -14.14
C PRO A 76 9.34 -14.95 -14.92
N ARG A 77 8.02 -14.88 -15.15
CA ARG A 77 7.35 -15.78 -16.09
C ARG A 77 7.79 -15.40 -17.50
N ILE A 78 8.95 -15.88 -17.91
CA ILE A 78 9.38 -15.84 -19.30
C ILE A 78 8.57 -16.88 -20.06
N GLY A 79 7.70 -16.42 -20.95
CA GLY A 79 7.12 -17.21 -22.04
C GLY A 79 5.81 -17.92 -21.74
N GLN A 80 4.69 -17.31 -22.15
CA GLN A 80 3.59 -18.01 -22.82
C GLN A 80 2.93 -17.05 -23.83
N ARG A 81 3.42 -17.09 -25.07
CA ARG A 81 2.64 -16.75 -26.26
C ARG A 81 2.61 -18.03 -27.10
N GLY A 82 1.44 -18.66 -27.14
CA GLY A 82 1.04 -19.55 -28.22
C GLY A 82 0.24 -18.76 -29.25
#